data_AF-A0A1A8MQG3-F1
#
_entry.id   AF-A0A1A8MQG3-F1
#
_cell.length_a   1.000
_cell.length_b   1.000
_cell.length_c   1.000
_cell.angle_alpha   90.00
_cell.angle_beta   90.00
_cell.angle_gamma   90.00
#
_symmetry.space_group_name_H-M   'P 1'
#
loop_
_entity.id
_entity.type
_entity.pdbx_description
1 polymer ?
#
loop_
_entity_poly.entity_id
_entity_poly.type
_entity_poly.pdbx_seq_one_letter_code
_entity_poly.pdbx_strand_id
1 'polypeptide(L)'
;TASFFRSLDWLLKPFTDTGRLTEQQLLFNKKFSRAHAVVENAFGRLKGRWRCLLKRNDCNVSLVHSMILTCCALHNLCESHGENYDNVWTTETEYPEP
;
A
#
# COMPACT_ATOMS: atom_id res chain seq x y z
N THR A 1 -10.59 -10.87 -2.15
CA THR A 1 -9.33 -10.07 -2.11
C THR A 1 -8.18 -10.79 -1.38
N ALA A 2 -8.14 -12.14 -1.32
CA ALA A 2 -7.16 -12.88 -0.52
C ALA A 2 -5.94 -13.44 -1.30
N SER A 3 -5.71 -13.04 -2.56
CA SER A 3 -4.68 -13.68 -3.40
C SER A 3 -3.39 -12.89 -3.61
N PHE A 4 -3.21 -11.71 -3.01
CA PHE A 4 -2.05 -10.87 -3.33
C PHE A 4 -0.72 -11.39 -2.74
N PHE A 5 -0.78 -12.24 -1.71
CA PHE A 5 0.44 -12.82 -1.12
C PHE A 5 0.76 -14.17 -1.75
N ARG A 6 1.55 -14.14 -2.83
CA ARG A 6 2.25 -15.32 -3.36
C ARG A 6 2.89 -16.09 -2.20
N SER A 7 2.72 -17.41 -2.18
CA SER A 7 3.35 -18.33 -1.20
C SER A 7 4.86 -18.27 -1.29
N LEU A 8 5.46 -17.43 -0.44
CA LEU A 8 6.88 -17.39 -0.21
C LEU A 8 7.10 -17.93 1.20
N ASP A 9 8.01 -18.89 1.34
CA ASP A 9 8.23 -19.61 2.61
C ASP A 9 8.69 -18.68 3.75
N TRP A 10 9.24 -17.52 3.40
CA TRP A 10 9.68 -16.49 4.35
C TRP A 10 8.61 -15.44 4.68
N LEU A 11 7.45 -15.46 4.01
CA LEU A 11 6.41 -14.45 4.18
C LEU A 11 5.31 -14.93 5.12
N LEU A 12 5.19 -14.25 6.25
CA LEU A 12 4.13 -14.50 7.22
C LEU A 12 2.76 -14.11 6.66
N LYS A 13 1.75 -14.97 6.87
CA LYS A 13 0.39 -14.80 6.33
C LYS A 13 -0.67 -14.96 7.42
N PRO A 14 -1.83 -14.30 7.28
CA PRO A 14 -2.96 -14.56 8.15
C PRO A 14 -3.44 -16.00 7.99
N PHE A 15 -3.90 -16.60 9.09
CA PHE A 15 -4.56 -17.90 9.07
C PHE A 15 -5.86 -17.81 8.28
N THR A 16 -6.09 -18.73 7.35
CA THR A 16 -7.34 -18.82 6.59
C THR A 16 -8.50 -19.13 7.53
N ASP A 17 -9.54 -18.29 7.51
CA ASP A 17 -10.72 -18.53 8.32
C ASP A 17 -11.58 -19.63 7.71
N THR A 18 -11.53 -20.81 8.34
CA THR A 18 -12.36 -21.97 8.02
C THR A 18 -13.50 -22.16 9.02
N GLY A 19 -13.77 -21.15 9.86
CA GLY A 19 -14.75 -21.21 10.95
C GLY A 19 -14.26 -21.98 12.18
N ARG A 20 -12.99 -22.40 12.21
CA ARG A 20 -12.39 -23.20 13.29
C ARG A 20 -11.06 -22.63 13.80
N LEU A 21 -10.86 -21.33 13.66
CA LEU A 21 -9.63 -20.68 14.15
C LEU A 21 -9.58 -20.71 15.68
N THR A 22 -8.40 -21.01 16.21
CA THR A 22 -8.16 -20.89 17.65
C THR A 22 -8.13 -19.43 18.06
N GLU A 23 -8.34 -19.15 19.35
CA GLU A 23 -8.25 -17.78 19.89
C GLU A 23 -6.89 -17.12 19.58
N GLN A 24 -5.80 -17.89 19.67
CA GLN A 24 -4.46 -17.41 19.35
C GLN A 24 -4.32 -17.03 17.87
N GLN A 25 -4.91 -17.82 16.96
CA GLN A 25 -4.90 -17.52 15.53
C GLN A 25 -5.74 -16.28 15.20
N LEU A 26 -6.89 -16.11 15.86
CA LEU A 26 -7.72 -14.90 15.73
C LEU A 26 -6.96 -13.64 16.21
N LEU A 27 -6.30 -13.73 17.37
CA LEU A 27 -5.47 -12.63 17.88
C LEU A 27 -4.30 -12.30 16.94
N PHE A 28 -3.67 -13.32 16.37
CA PHE A 28 -2.63 -13.14 15.37
C PHE A 28 -3.17 -12.43 14.11
N ASN A 29 -4.27 -12.93 13.53
CA ASN A 29 -4.89 -12.32 12.35
C ASN A 29 -5.27 -10.86 12.61
N LYS A 30 -5.83 -10.56 13.79
CA LYS A 30 -6.16 -9.18 14.20
C LYS A 30 -4.92 -8.28 14.23
N LYS A 31 -3.80 -8.75 14.78
CA LYS A 31 -2.53 -8.00 14.80
C LYS A 31 -1.98 -7.81 13.38
N PHE A 32 -1.99 -8.87 12.58
CA PHE A 32 -1.55 -8.84 11.19
C PHE A 32 -2.36 -7.82 10.38
N SER A 33 -3.69 -7.87 10.44
CA SER A 33 -4.57 -6.93 9.74
C SER A 33 -4.34 -5.48 10.16
N ARG A 34 -4.09 -5.22 11.45
CA ARG A 34 -3.74 -3.87 11.93
C ARG A 34 -2.43 -3.36 11.35
N ALA A 35 -1.38 -4.19 11.36
CA ALA A 35 -0.10 -3.83 10.76
C ALA A 35 -0.25 -3.60 9.25
N HIS A 36 -0.99 -4.47 8.57
CA HIS A 36 -1.27 -4.36 7.15
C HIS A 36 -2.05 -3.09 6.79
N ALA A 37 -3.03 -2.70 7.61
CA ALA A 37 -3.80 -1.47 7.40
C ALA A 37 -2.89 -0.21 7.44
N VAL A 38 -1.88 -0.19 8.31
CA VAL A 38 -0.90 0.91 8.35
C VAL A 38 -0.08 0.96 7.05
N VAL A 39 0.37 -0.19 6.56
CA VAL A 39 1.14 -0.30 5.31
C VAL A 39 0.29 0.13 4.11
N GLU A 40 -0.93 -0.37 3.99
CA GLU A 40 -1.86 0.01 2.92
C GLU A 40 -2.17 1.51 2.95
N ASN A 41 -2.36 2.08 4.13
CA ASN A 41 -2.59 3.52 4.27
C ASN A 41 -1.37 4.34 3.82
N ALA A 42 -0.15 3.93 4.20
CA ALA A 42 1.07 4.60 3.75
C ALA A 42 1.23 4.56 2.23
N PHE A 43 1.06 3.38 1.61
CA PHE A 43 1.11 3.25 0.15
C PHE A 43 -0.04 3.97 -0.55
N GLY A 44 -1.23 4.02 0.06
CA GLY A 44 -2.37 4.80 -0.43
C GLY A 44 -2.04 6.28 -0.49
N ARG A 45 -1.51 6.83 0.61
CA ARG A 45 -1.07 8.24 0.71
C ARG A 45 0.04 8.56 -0.29
N LEU A 46 1.06 7.70 -0.38
CA LEU A 46 2.14 7.82 -1.37
C LEU A 46 1.57 7.90 -2.79
N LYS A 47 0.74 6.95 -3.20
CA LYS A 47 0.17 6.94 -4.55
C LYS A 47 -0.73 8.15 -4.83
N GLY A 48 -1.52 8.58 -3.84
CA GLY A 48 -2.37 9.76 -3.98
C GLY A 48 -1.54 11.04 -4.17
N ARG A 49 -0.54 11.27 -3.30
CA ARG A 49 0.29 12.47 -3.34
C ARG A 49 1.19 12.52 -4.59
N TRP A 50 1.70 11.37 -5.04
CA TRP A 50 2.49 11.24 -6.27
C TRP A 50 1.72 10.49 -7.36
N ARG A 51 0.73 11.16 -7.99
CA ARG A 51 -0.10 10.59 -9.07
C ARG A 51 0.71 10.05 -10.26
N CYS A 52 1.97 10.45 -10.44
CA CYS A 52 2.86 9.87 -11.45
C CYS A 52 3.10 8.37 -11.24
N LEU A 53 2.96 7.85 -10.01
CA LEU A 53 3.05 6.42 -9.68
C LEU A 53 1.81 5.62 -10.11
N LEU A 54 0.68 6.30 -10.35
CA LEU A 54 -0.59 5.67 -10.77
C LEU A 54 -0.76 5.62 -12.28
N LYS A 55 0.03 6.39 -13.03
CA LYS A 55 -0.06 6.45 -14.48
C LYS A 55 0.89 5.44 -15.11
N ARG A 56 0.53 4.93 -16.30
CA ARG A 56 1.46 4.18 -17.14
C ARG A 56 2.68 5.06 -17.42
N ASN A 57 3.86 4.50 -17.20
CA ASN A 57 5.14 5.18 -17.42
C ASN A 57 5.94 4.42 -18.49
N ASP A 58 6.06 5.00 -19.69
CA ASP A 58 6.81 4.41 -20.81
C ASP A 58 8.31 4.82 -20.79
N CYS A 59 8.80 5.36 -19.67
CA CYS A 59 10.22 5.65 -19.47
C CYS A 59 11.07 4.38 -19.29
N ASN A 60 12.38 4.53 -19.45
CA ASN A 60 13.34 3.47 -19.12
C ASN A 60 13.19 2.98 -17.67
N VAL A 61 13.31 1.67 -17.44
CA VAL A 61 13.16 1.03 -16.12
C VAL A 61 14.06 1.67 -15.05
N SER A 62 15.29 2.07 -15.40
CA SER A 62 16.20 2.75 -14.48
C SER A 62 15.64 4.10 -14.00
N LEU A 63 15.00 4.85 -14.90
CA LEU A 63 14.36 6.11 -14.55
C LEU A 63 13.12 5.89 -13.69
N VAL A 64 12.30 4.88 -14.01
CA VAL A 64 11.14 4.49 -13.18
C VAL A 64 11.59 4.16 -11.76
N HIS A 65 12.70 3.43 -11.60
CA HIS A 65 13.26 3.11 -10.30
C HIS A 65 13.65 4.38 -9.52
N SER A 66 14.41 5.29 -10.14
CA SER A 66 14.77 6.57 -9.52
C SER A 66 13.56 7.41 -9.13
N MET A 67 12.53 7.44 -9.98
CA MET A 67 11.27 8.14 -9.69
C MET A 67 10.58 7.57 -8.46
N ILE A 68 10.44 6.24 -8.37
CA ILE A 68 9.82 5.57 -7.22
C ILE A 68 10.57 5.89 -5.93
N LEU A 69 11.90 5.74 -5.93
CA LEU A 69 12.73 6.05 -4.76
C LEU A 69 12.59 7.50 -4.32
N THR A 70 12.58 8.43 -5.29
CA THR A 70 12.41 9.85 -5.01
C THR A 70 11.04 10.14 -4.39
N CYS A 71 9.97 9.55 -4.93
CA CYS A 71 8.62 9.70 -4.37
C CYS A 71 8.56 9.16 -2.93
N CYS A 72 9.17 7.99 -2.65
CA CYS A 72 9.24 7.43 -1.30
C CYS A 72 10.03 8.33 -0.34
N ALA A 73 11.17 8.88 -0.77
CA ALA A 73 11.98 9.77 0.06
C ALA A 73 11.22 11.06 0.41
N LEU A 74 10.58 11.68 -0.59
CA LEU A 74 9.76 12.88 -0.39
C LEU A 74 8.54 12.59 0.48
N HIS A 75 7.89 11.43 0.33
CA HIS A 75 6.83 10.97 1.21
C HIS A 75 7.25 10.92 2.66
N ASN A 76 8.34 10.22 2.94
CA ASN A 76 8.83 10.09 4.31
C ASN A 76 9.21 11.45 4.91
N LEU A 77 9.71 12.39 4.08
CA LEU A 77 9.99 13.75 4.50
C LEU A 77 8.70 14.50 4.89
N CYS A 78 7.67 14.46 4.05
CA CYS A 78 6.38 15.10 4.34
C CYS A 78 5.72 14.51 5.60
N GLU A 79 5.75 13.19 5.76
CA GLU A 79 5.22 12.51 6.94
C GLU A 79 6.00 12.90 8.21
N SER A 80 7.33 13.00 8.15
CA SER A 80 8.15 13.39 9.31
C SER A 80 7.96 14.84 9.74
N HIS A 81 7.62 15.72 8.79
CA HIS A 81 7.29 17.13 9.05
C HIS A 81 5.82 17.32 9.45
N GLY A 82 5.01 16.26 9.48
CA GLY A 82 3.59 16.35 9.79
C GLY A 82 2.79 17.15 8.76
N GLU A 83 3.24 17.17 7.50
CA GLU A 83 2.50 17.85 6.44
C GLU A 83 1.12 17.23 6.25
N ASN A 84 0.12 18.09 6.11
CA ASN A 84 -1.25 17.65 5.87
C ASN A 84 -1.34 16.82 4.59
N TYR A 85 -2.07 15.71 4.69
CA TYR A 85 -2.48 14.92 3.54
C TYR A 85 -3.85 15.39 3.07
N ASP A 86 -3.96 15.77 1.80
CA ASP A 86 -5.24 16.12 1.21
C ASP A 86 -5.96 14.86 0.72
N ASN A 87 -7.12 14.57 1.31
CA ASN A 87 -7.93 13.41 0.95
C ASN A 87 -8.43 13.47 -0.50
N VAL A 88 -8.44 14.66 -1.12
CA VAL A 88 -8.80 14.85 -2.53
C VAL A 88 -7.85 14.06 -3.45
N TRP A 89 -6.59 13.89 -3.04
CA TRP A 89 -5.57 13.16 -3.81
C TRP A 89 -5.87 11.66 -3.97
N THR A 90 -6.76 11.12 -3.15
CA THR A 90 -7.23 9.72 -3.21
C THR A 90 -8.58 9.54 -3.88
N THR A 91 -9.36 10.59 -4.08
CA THR A 91 -10.78 10.50 -4.54
C THR A 91 -11.00 10.59 -6.06
N GLU A 92 -9.96 10.61 -6.89
CA GLU A 92 -10.13 10.69 -8.35
C GLU A 92 -9.56 9.48 -9.09
N THR A 93 -10.36 8.42 -9.18
CA THR A 93 -10.24 7.37 -10.20
C THR A 93 -11.60 6.99 -10.79
N GLU A 94 -12.43 7.98 -11.08
CA GLU A 94 -13.59 7.81 -11.98
C GLU A 94 -13.32 8.67 -13.21
N TYR A 95 -12.43 8.20 -14.08
CA TYR A 95 -12.41 8.70 -15.45
C TYR A 95 -13.62 8.05 -16.15
N PRO A 96 -14.54 8.82 -16.75
CA PRO A 96 -15.56 8.22 -17.61
C PRO A 96 -14.84 7.49 -18.75
N GLU A 97 -15.19 6.23 -18.98
CA GLU A 97 -14.69 5.50 -20.15
C GLU A 97 -15.11 6.23 -21.44
N PRO A 98 -14.27 6.23 -22.49
CA PRO A 98 -14.64 6.77 -23.79
C PRO A 98 -15.78 6.01 -24.47
#